data_AF-A0A932IJF7-F1
#
_entry.id   AF-A0A932IJF7-F1
#
_cell.length_a   1.000
_cell.length_b   1.000
_cell.length_c   1.000
_cell.angle_alpha   90.00
_cell.angle_beta   90.00
_cell.angle_gamma   90.00
#
_symmetry.space_group_name_H-M   'P 1'
#
loop_
_entity.id
_entity.type
_entity.pdbx_description
1 polymer ?
#
loop_
_entity_poly.entity_id
_entity_poly.type
_entity_poly.pdbx_seq_one_letter_code
_entity_poly.pdbx_strand_id
1 'polypeptide(L)'
;MSACPGATPLALTTCGGTSFDSVLEVRAERCTGPVAPAACDDDDPTCGNSTASRVETLLQGSGAGDSLWFIVVDGWASNDDGPYALEVSY
;
A
#
# COMPACT_ATOMS: atom_id res chain seq x y z
N MET A 1 -4.76 2.12 31.50
CA MET A 1 -3.54 1.90 30.69
C MET A 1 -3.99 1.79 29.25
N SER A 2 -3.59 2.73 28.40
CA SER A 2 -3.86 2.62 26.96
C SER A 2 -2.78 1.70 26.39
N ALA A 3 -3.17 0.52 25.92
CA ALA A 3 -2.25 -0.32 25.15
C ALA A 3 -2.03 0.37 23.81
N CYS A 4 -0.77 0.62 23.44
CA CYS A 4 -0.44 1.02 22.09
C CYS A 4 -1.00 -0.04 21.13
N PRO A 5 -1.68 0.34 20.02
CA PRO A 5 -2.06 -0.65 19.03
C PRO A 5 -0.76 -1.33 18.56
N GLY A 6 -0.69 -2.65 18.77
CA GLY A 6 0.44 -3.45 18.31
C GLY A 6 0.49 -3.51 16.78
N ALA A 7 1.25 -4.47 16.26
CA ALA A 7 1.27 -4.73 14.82
C ALA A 7 -0.15 -4.90 14.27
N THR A 8 -0.54 -4.06 13.32
CA THR A 8 -1.86 -4.08 12.67
C THR A 8 -1.70 -4.62 11.25
N PRO A 9 -2.35 -5.74 10.89
CA PRO A 9 -2.38 -6.21 9.52
C PRO A 9 -2.99 -5.16 8.59
N LEU A 10 -2.38 -4.99 7.43
CA LEU A 10 -2.91 -4.15 6.36
C LEU A 10 -2.84 -4.94 5.07
N ALA A 11 -3.95 -5.00 4.35
CA ALA A 11 -3.97 -5.42 2.97
C ALA A 11 -4.54 -4.30 2.08
N LEU A 12 -3.87 -4.09 0.95
CA LEU A 12 -4.16 -3.07 -0.05
C LEU A 12 -4.19 -3.75 -1.42
N THR A 13 -5.09 -3.34 -2.29
CA THR A 13 -5.05 -3.80 -3.67
C THR A 13 -5.71 -2.85 -4.66
N THR A 14 -5.16 -2.81 -5.87
CA THR A 14 -5.76 -2.21 -7.07
C THR A 14 -6.32 -3.27 -8.04
N CYS A 15 -6.28 -4.57 -7.68
CA CYS A 15 -6.79 -5.66 -8.51
C CYS A 15 -8.25 -5.37 -8.92
N GLY A 16 -8.53 -5.45 -10.22
CA GLY A 16 -9.88 -5.23 -10.77
C GLY A 16 -10.39 -3.78 -10.71
N GLY A 17 -9.56 -2.84 -10.24
CA GLY A 17 -9.90 -1.44 -10.03
C GLY A 17 -9.05 -0.44 -10.82
N THR A 18 -7.89 -0.84 -11.34
CA THR A 18 -7.01 0.05 -12.12
C THR A 18 -7.22 -0.07 -13.63
N SER A 19 -7.07 1.03 -14.36
CA SER A 19 -7.03 1.06 -15.83
C SER A 19 -5.61 1.16 -16.41
N PHE A 20 -4.59 1.17 -15.56
CA PHE A 20 -3.18 1.34 -15.91
C PHE A 20 -2.31 0.39 -15.08
N ASP A 21 -1.04 0.27 -15.45
CA ASP A 21 -0.03 -0.52 -14.74
C ASP A 21 0.35 0.17 -13.42
N SER A 22 -0.19 -0.31 -12.30
CA SER A 22 -0.07 0.37 -11.01
C SER A 22 1.10 -0.17 -10.18
N VAL A 23 1.67 0.70 -9.35
CA VAL A 23 2.60 0.35 -8.28
C VAL A 23 2.00 0.79 -6.95
N LEU A 24 2.00 -0.11 -5.96
CA LEU A 24 1.57 0.18 -4.59
C LEU A 24 2.74 0.19 -3.63
N GLU A 25 2.78 1.20 -2.77
CA GLU A 25 3.74 1.28 -1.68
C GLU A 25 3.09 1.73 -0.37
N VAL A 26 3.62 1.26 0.77
CA VAL A 26 3.30 1.80 2.10
C VAL A 26 4.54 2.43 2.72
N ARG A 27 4.46 3.68 3.13
CA ARG A 27 5.58 4.46 3.68
C ARG A 27 5.28 4.94 5.09
N ALA A 28 6.32 5.00 5.92
CA ALA A 28 6.22 5.46 7.31
C ALA A 28 6.62 6.94 7.45
N GLU A 29 6.07 7.61 8.47
CA GLU A 29 6.42 8.94 8.96
C GLU A 29 6.07 10.11 8.02
N ARG A 30 6.41 10.01 6.73
CA ARG A 30 6.16 11.02 5.68
C ARG A 30 5.93 10.34 4.32
N CYS A 31 5.26 11.00 3.38
CA CYS A 31 4.98 10.44 2.04
C CYS A 31 6.24 10.15 1.21
N THR A 32 7.37 10.81 1.50
CA THR A 32 8.69 10.53 0.93
C THR A 32 9.59 9.71 1.87
N GLY A 33 8.98 9.08 2.87
CA GLY A 33 9.64 8.25 3.87
C GLY A 33 10.06 6.90 3.29
N PRO A 34 10.78 6.09 4.07
CA PRO A 34 11.13 4.74 3.64
C PRO A 34 9.87 3.90 3.43
N VAL A 35 9.92 3.03 2.41
CA VAL A 35 8.90 2.01 2.20
C VAL A 35 9.00 0.99 3.33
N ALA A 36 7.85 0.58 3.86
CA ALA A 36 7.76 -0.41 4.91
C ALA A 36 8.22 -1.79 4.39
N PRO A 37 8.71 -2.68 5.27
CA PRO A 37 9.12 -4.02 4.86
C PRO A 37 7.98 -4.76 4.15
N ALA A 38 8.30 -5.37 3.00
CA ALA A 38 7.34 -6.11 2.17
C ALA A 38 6.07 -5.32 1.80
N ALA A 39 6.19 -4.00 1.68
CA ALA A 39 5.06 -3.13 1.37
C ALA A 39 5.25 -2.36 0.06
N CYS A 40 5.76 -3.04 -0.95
CA CYS A 40 5.89 -2.58 -2.32
C CYS A 40 5.50 -3.71 -3.26
N ASP A 41 4.70 -3.41 -4.28
CA ASP A 41 4.34 -4.35 -5.34
C ASP A 41 3.99 -3.61 -6.63
N ASP A 42 4.43 -4.13 -7.78
CA ASP A 42 4.22 -3.59 -9.12
C ASP A 42 3.43 -4.53 -10.04
N ASP A 43 3.38 -5.84 -9.76
CA ASP A 43 2.66 -6.81 -10.57
C ASP A 43 2.21 -8.02 -9.74
N ASP A 44 1.06 -7.93 -9.08
CA ASP A 44 0.57 -9.09 -8.32
C ASP A 44 -0.01 -10.14 -9.29
N PRO A 45 0.55 -11.37 -9.32
CA PRO A 45 0.13 -12.42 -10.25
C PRO A 45 -1.25 -13.02 -9.91
N THR A 46 -1.81 -12.69 -8.75
CA THR A 46 -3.17 -13.07 -8.34
C THR A 46 -4.21 -12.08 -8.84
N CYS A 47 -3.80 -10.87 -9.26
CA CYS A 47 -4.66 -10.00 -10.06
C CYS A 47 -4.87 -10.66 -11.45
N GLY A 48 -6.12 -10.70 -11.92
CA GLY A 48 -6.46 -11.33 -13.22
C GLY A 48 -5.74 -10.69 -14.42
N ASN A 49 -5.31 -9.44 -14.28
CA ASN A 49 -4.33 -8.75 -15.11
C ASN A 49 -3.08 -8.47 -14.26
N SER A 50 -1.93 -9.01 -14.65
CA SER A 50 -0.62 -8.72 -14.04
C SER A 50 -0.16 -7.31 -14.48
N THR A 51 -0.92 -6.30 -14.07
CA THR A 51 -0.64 -4.84 -14.22
C THR A 51 -1.23 -4.09 -13.02
N ALA A 52 -1.54 -4.82 -11.95
CA ALA A 52 -2.24 -4.34 -10.79
C ALA A 52 -1.53 -4.92 -9.58
N SER A 53 -1.55 -4.18 -8.49
CA SER A 53 -0.69 -4.47 -7.37
C SER A 53 -1.49 -4.81 -6.12
N ARG A 54 -0.84 -5.54 -5.23
CA ARG A 54 -1.39 -5.94 -3.94
C ARG A 54 -0.28 -5.98 -2.91
N VAL A 55 -0.55 -5.35 -1.77
CA VAL A 55 0.38 -5.32 -0.64
C VAL A 55 -0.31 -5.93 0.57
N GLU A 56 0.38 -6.88 1.21
CA GLU A 56 0.04 -7.38 2.55
C GLU A 56 1.22 -7.08 3.50
N THR A 57 0.99 -6.27 4.53
CA THR A 57 2.05 -5.88 5.46
C THR A 57 1.53 -5.74 6.89
N LEU A 58 2.42 -5.49 7.84
CA LEU A 58 2.11 -5.22 9.24
C LEU A 58 2.54 -3.79 9.60
N LEU A 59 1.57 -2.92 9.87
CA LEU A 59 1.84 -1.58 10.38
C LEU A 59 2.33 -1.69 11.83
N GLN A 60 3.60 -1.36 12.06
CA GLN A 60 4.18 -1.37 13.40
C GLN A 60 3.85 -0.05 14.12
N GLY A 61 3.04 -0.11 15.17
CA GLY A 61 2.86 0.99 16.10
C GLY A 61 3.82 0.88 17.27
N SER A 62 4.45 1.98 17.68
CA SER A 62 5.25 2.05 18.91
C SER A 62 4.53 2.78 20.06
N GLY A 63 3.27 3.23 19.85
CA GLY A 63 2.66 4.25 20.69
C GLY A 63 1.21 4.59 20.31
N ALA A 64 0.43 5.08 21.28
CA ALA A 64 -0.80 5.80 20.95
C ALA A 64 -0.43 7.11 20.24
N GLY A 65 -0.81 7.23 18.96
CA GLY A 65 -0.45 8.36 18.10
C GLY A 65 0.82 8.14 17.25
N ASP A 66 1.38 6.93 17.25
CA ASP A 66 2.59 6.66 16.46
C ASP A 66 2.30 6.40 14.99
N SER A 67 3.16 7.04 14.19
CA SER A 67 3.42 6.90 12.75
C SER A 67 2.21 7.10 11.84
N LEU A 68 2.12 8.29 11.26
CA LEU A 68 1.32 8.50 10.06
C LEU A 68 1.89 7.62 8.94
N TRP A 69 1.05 6.74 8.42
CA TRP A 69 1.37 5.89 7.28
C TRP A 69 0.80 6.50 6.01
N PHE A 70 1.53 6.33 4.92
CA PHE A 70 1.16 6.82 3.60
C PHE A 70 1.04 5.63 2.67
N ILE A 71 -0.11 5.50 2.03
CA ILE A 71 -0.30 4.60 0.91
C ILE A 71 -0.03 5.43 -0.34
N VAL A 72 0.90 4.98 -1.18
CA VAL A 72 1.20 5.59 -2.47
C VAL A 72 0.71 4.65 -3.55
N VAL A 73 -0.12 5.17 -4.44
CA VAL A 73 -0.50 4.52 -5.69
C VAL A 73 0.15 5.34 -6.80
N ASP A 74 1.00 4.70 -7.59
CA ASP A 74 1.71 5.32 -8.72
C ASP A 74 1.57 4.46 -9.98
N GLY A 75 2.01 4.97 -11.12
CA GLY A 75 2.17 4.22 -12.36
C GLY A 75 3.56 3.61 -12.50
N TRP A 76 3.67 2.45 -13.12
CA TRP A 76 4.97 1.83 -13.43
C TRP A 76 5.83 2.73 -14.32
N ALA A 77 5.27 3.24 -15.42
CA ALA A 77 5.91 4.22 -16.29
C ALA A 77 5.33 5.63 -16.12
N SER A 78 6.06 6.63 -16.62
CA SER A 78 5.70 8.06 -16.51
C SER A 78 4.37 8.46 -17.19
N ASN A 79 3.75 7.56 -17.95
CA ASN A 79 2.49 7.75 -18.67
C ASN A 79 1.46 6.68 -18.30
N ASP A 80 1.73 5.89 -17.25
CA ASP A 80 0.78 4.93 -16.70
C ASP A 80 -0.03 5.65 -15.62
N ASP A 81 -1.00 6.43 -16.08
CA ASP A 81 -1.90 7.18 -15.21
C ASP A 81 -3.35 6.95 -15.62
N GLY A 82 -4.26 7.10 -14.66
CA GLY A 82 -5.67 6.91 -14.91
C GLY A 82 -6.52 6.73 -13.66
N PRO A 83 -7.82 6.45 -13.84
CA PRO A 83 -8.68 6.07 -12.74
C PRO A 83 -8.21 4.76 -12.09
N TYR A 84 -8.27 4.72 -10.77
CA TYR A 84 -8.07 3.51 -9.97
C TYR A 84 -9.13 3.39 -8.88
N ALA A 85 -9.37 2.17 -8.43
CA ALA A 85 -10.00 1.87 -7.15
C ALA A 85 -8.95 1.21 -6.25
N LEU A 86 -8.85 1.70 -5.01
CA LEU A 86 -8.00 1.13 -3.97
C LEU A 86 -8.90 0.48 -2.92
N GLU A 87 -8.79 -0.82 -2.76
CA GLU A 87 -9.38 -1.54 -1.64
C GLU A 87 -8.40 -1.57 -0.46
N VAL A 88 -8.90 -1.31 0.75
CA VAL A 88 -8.11 -1.22 1.98
C VAL A 88 -8.82 -2.04 3.07
N SER A 89 -8.09 -2.97 3.68
CA SER A 89 -8.56 -3.77 4.82
C SER A 89 -7.51 -3.82 5.94
N TYR A 90 -7.95 -3.64 7.20
CA TYR A 90 -7.11 -3.59 8.41
C TYR A 90 -7.88 -4.03 9.66
#